data_AF-A0A8J2JR98-F1
#
_entry.id   AF-A0A8J2JR98-F1
#
_cell.length_a   1.000
_cell.length_b   1.000
_cell.length_c   1.000
_cell.angle_alpha   90.00
_cell.angle_beta   90.00
_cell.angle_gamma   90.00
#
_symmetry.space_group_name_H-M   'P 1'
#
loop_
_entity.id
_entity.type
_entity.pdbx_description
1 polymer ?
#
loop_
_entity_poly.entity_id
_entity_poly.type
_entity_poly.pdbx_seq_one_letter_code
_entity_poly.pdbx_strand_id
1 'polypeptide(L)'
;MAIFESKDRKKSVDELYDLDEDEYVDVVCKSLPDLSKPKLAKIKNFIANKRLMLGDKVDQCTGLTSSPRVFDLIYRGDLIPKNGLVFMDIEKLNVKDSHKMVAGTVAIVDARRELILWRIIKQENICQYFPKLTGLDAGKINDGITVAQAKALIKKVLANNTVVGAAVQEDLDSVGYDFKSNKTTIMEIQDYFRDSKGPFRLSDLVQHLFPQKTDFQCSLHSAIADARMTVKVAKRMLVLKRKHPDSTTYGSIQRSSKPAKLDVGDRCHCSKTTKKYRQRPAGKPDWRDFDYNI
;
A
#
# COMPACT_ATOMS: atom_id res chain seq x y z
N MET A 1 -19.09 25.36 -2.56
CA MET A 1 -18.76 24.27 -1.61
C MET A 1 -19.95 23.32 -1.57
N ALA A 2 -19.79 22.04 -1.89
CA ALA A 2 -20.89 21.08 -1.81
C ALA A 2 -20.97 20.52 -0.39
N ILE A 3 -22.18 20.39 0.17
CA ILE A 3 -22.42 19.87 1.52
C ILE A 3 -23.24 18.59 1.36
N PHE A 4 -22.83 17.51 2.03
CA PHE A 4 -23.61 16.28 2.14
C PHE A 4 -24.53 16.38 3.36
N GLU A 5 -25.81 16.14 3.14
CA GLU A 5 -26.82 16.08 4.20
C GLU A 5 -27.28 14.64 4.32
N SER A 6 -26.82 13.93 5.36
CA SER A 6 -27.56 12.78 5.89
C SER A 6 -28.40 13.28 7.07
N LYS A 7 -29.47 12.55 7.42
CA LYS A 7 -30.37 12.91 8.53
C LYS A 7 -29.66 13.08 9.88
N ASP A 8 -28.43 12.60 10.02
CA ASP A 8 -27.71 12.61 11.31
C ASP A 8 -26.40 13.40 11.35
N ARG A 9 -25.75 13.78 10.23
CA ARG A 9 -24.53 14.64 10.27
C ARG A 9 -24.32 15.46 8.98
N LYS A 10 -23.98 16.74 9.14
CA LYS A 10 -23.38 17.56 8.08
C LYS A 10 -21.88 17.29 8.05
N LYS A 11 -21.38 16.69 6.97
CA LYS A 11 -19.94 16.63 6.65
C LYS A 11 -19.68 17.39 5.35
N SER A 12 -18.69 18.27 5.38
CA SER A 12 -18.10 18.89 4.21
C SER A 12 -17.44 17.83 3.31
N VAL A 13 -17.26 18.16 2.03
CA VAL A 13 -16.54 17.27 1.10
C VAL A 13 -15.11 16.98 1.58
N ASP A 14 -14.47 17.93 2.28
CA ASP A 14 -13.14 17.74 2.86
C ASP A 14 -13.15 16.73 4.01
N GLU A 15 -14.20 16.72 4.84
CA GLU A 15 -14.40 15.70 5.88
C GLU A 15 -14.73 14.31 5.31
N LEU A 16 -15.24 14.22 4.08
CA LEU A 16 -15.42 12.94 3.38
C LEU A 16 -14.10 12.30 2.96
N TYR A 17 -13.03 13.09 2.77
CA TYR A 17 -11.70 12.54 2.48
C TYR A 17 -11.03 11.94 3.72
N ASP A 18 -11.37 12.41 4.91
CA ASP A 18 -10.86 11.87 6.18
C ASP A 18 -11.50 10.57 6.62
N LEU A 19 -12.68 10.26 6.08
CA LEU A 19 -13.34 8.96 6.25
C LEU A 19 -12.39 7.84 5.81
N ASP A 20 -12.41 6.78 6.59
CA ASP A 20 -11.85 5.52 6.12
C ASP A 20 -12.76 4.83 5.11
N GLU A 21 -12.28 3.74 4.49
CA GLU A 21 -13.01 3.06 3.43
C GLU A 21 -14.37 2.52 3.88
N ASP A 22 -14.49 2.04 5.12
CA ASP A 22 -15.74 1.47 5.63
C ASP A 22 -16.74 2.58 5.99
N GLU A 23 -16.27 3.67 6.62
CA GLU A 23 -17.08 4.87 6.85
C GLU A 23 -17.55 5.49 5.53
N TYR A 24 -16.71 5.48 4.50
CA TYR A 24 -17.05 5.98 3.18
C TYR A 24 -18.11 5.10 2.50
N VAL A 25 -17.92 3.78 2.51
CA VAL A 25 -18.90 2.83 1.96
C VAL A 25 -20.23 2.98 2.68
N ASP A 26 -20.23 3.09 4.00
CA ASP A 26 -21.44 3.28 4.81
C ASP A 26 -22.15 4.60 4.47
N VAL A 27 -21.41 5.72 4.37
CA VAL A 27 -21.96 7.02 3.97
C VAL A 27 -22.53 6.98 2.56
N VAL A 28 -21.82 6.38 1.60
CA VAL A 28 -22.28 6.30 0.20
C VAL A 28 -23.51 5.40 0.08
N CYS A 29 -23.49 4.21 0.68
CA CYS A 29 -24.61 3.26 0.61
C CYS A 29 -25.88 3.81 1.26
N LYS A 30 -25.74 4.53 2.38
CA LYS A 30 -26.87 5.18 3.06
C LYS A 30 -27.40 6.42 2.33
N SER A 31 -26.54 7.12 1.57
CA SER A 31 -26.91 8.39 0.91
C SER A 31 -27.39 8.23 -0.54
N LEU A 32 -27.13 7.08 -1.19
CA LEU A 32 -27.49 6.82 -2.58
C LEU A 32 -29.00 6.86 -2.90
N PRO A 33 -29.92 6.41 -2.02
CA PRO A 33 -31.36 6.41 -2.31
C PRO A 33 -31.99 7.82 -2.46
N ASP A 34 -31.40 8.86 -1.86
CA ASP A 34 -32.03 10.18 -1.66
C ASP A 34 -31.52 11.29 -2.61
N LEU A 35 -30.77 10.95 -3.66
CA LEU A 35 -30.10 11.95 -4.51
C LEU A 35 -30.86 12.29 -5.80
N SER A 36 -31.02 13.59 -6.06
CA SER A 36 -31.53 14.11 -7.36
C SER A 36 -30.56 13.83 -8.53
N LYS A 37 -31.07 13.70 -9.77
CA LYS A 37 -30.32 13.36 -10.99
C LYS A 37 -29.00 14.15 -11.22
N PRO A 38 -28.92 15.48 -11.00
CA PRO A 38 -27.68 16.24 -11.22
C PRO A 38 -26.61 15.97 -10.13
N LYS A 39 -27.03 15.75 -8.88
CA LYS A 39 -26.13 15.35 -7.78
C LYS A 39 -25.58 13.95 -8.03
N LEU A 40 -26.38 13.05 -8.59
CA LEU A 40 -25.98 11.71 -9.03
C LEU A 40 -24.85 11.73 -10.07
N ALA A 41 -24.81 12.68 -11.00
CA ALA A 41 -23.76 12.73 -12.03
C ALA A 41 -22.38 13.09 -11.44
N LYS A 42 -22.31 14.09 -10.55
CA LYS A 42 -21.08 14.44 -9.83
C LYS A 42 -20.63 13.32 -8.90
N ILE A 43 -21.58 12.67 -8.23
CA ILE A 43 -21.34 11.53 -7.36
C ILE A 43 -20.92 10.30 -8.17
N LYS A 44 -21.45 10.06 -9.38
CA LYS A 44 -21.00 9.00 -10.28
C LYS A 44 -19.56 9.20 -10.76
N ASN A 45 -19.14 10.43 -11.09
CA ASN A 45 -17.74 10.70 -11.43
C ASN A 45 -16.81 10.56 -10.22
N PHE A 46 -17.27 10.95 -9.03
CA PHE A 46 -16.53 10.79 -7.78
C PHE A 46 -16.44 9.31 -7.35
N ILE A 47 -17.55 8.57 -7.45
CA ILE A 47 -17.63 7.12 -7.25
C ILE A 47 -16.82 6.39 -8.32
N ALA A 48 -16.80 6.81 -9.58
CA ALA A 48 -15.97 6.19 -10.63
C ALA A 48 -14.47 6.32 -10.30
N ASN A 49 -14.03 7.49 -9.84
CA ASN A 49 -12.66 7.70 -9.37
C ASN A 49 -12.34 6.89 -8.10
N LYS A 50 -13.33 6.61 -7.25
CA LYS A 50 -13.22 5.76 -6.04
C LYS A 50 -13.48 4.27 -6.28
N ARG A 51 -14.14 3.89 -7.39
CA ARG A 51 -14.48 2.52 -7.80
C ARG A 51 -13.23 1.72 -8.15
N LEU A 52 -12.26 2.41 -8.76
CA LEU A 52 -10.90 1.90 -8.94
C LEU A 52 -10.21 1.49 -7.62
N MET A 53 -10.73 1.91 -6.46
CA MET A 53 -10.16 1.63 -5.14
C MET A 53 -10.92 0.57 -4.33
N LEU A 54 -12.22 0.39 -4.57
CA LEU A 54 -13.12 -0.41 -3.72
C LEU A 54 -13.78 -1.59 -4.44
N GLY A 55 -13.42 -1.81 -5.71
CA GLY A 55 -13.95 -2.79 -6.67
C GLY A 55 -15.10 -3.67 -6.14
N ASP A 56 -14.76 -4.66 -5.33
CA ASP A 56 -15.70 -5.70 -4.91
C ASP A 56 -16.77 -5.24 -3.89
N LYS A 57 -16.45 -4.30 -2.98
CA LYS A 57 -17.40 -3.85 -1.93
C LYS A 57 -18.49 -2.92 -2.48
N VAL A 58 -18.13 -2.02 -3.40
CA VAL A 58 -19.09 -1.07 -3.99
C VAL A 58 -20.03 -1.75 -4.97
N ASP A 59 -19.54 -2.73 -5.74
CA ASP A 59 -20.37 -3.46 -6.70
C ASP A 59 -21.40 -4.36 -6.00
N GLN A 60 -21.05 -4.94 -4.85
CA GLN A 60 -21.99 -5.68 -3.99
C GLN A 60 -23.11 -4.79 -3.44
N CYS A 61 -22.82 -3.55 -3.05
CA CYS A 61 -23.83 -2.66 -2.47
C CYS A 61 -24.65 -1.88 -3.51
N THR A 62 -24.13 -1.68 -4.73
CA THR A 62 -24.79 -0.84 -5.75
C THR A 62 -25.51 -1.62 -6.84
N GLY A 63 -25.31 -2.95 -6.93
CA GLY A 63 -25.93 -3.80 -7.95
C GLY A 63 -25.48 -3.48 -9.38
N LEU A 64 -24.46 -2.64 -9.55
CA LEU A 64 -23.92 -2.25 -10.85
C LEU A 64 -22.89 -3.30 -11.29
N THR A 65 -23.36 -4.38 -11.91
CA THR A 65 -22.51 -5.43 -12.48
C THR A 65 -21.81 -4.93 -13.75
N SER A 66 -20.67 -4.27 -13.60
CA SER A 66 -19.72 -4.13 -14.70
C SER A 66 -18.89 -5.40 -14.82
N SER A 67 -18.90 -6.01 -16.01
CA SER A 67 -17.93 -7.03 -16.43
C SER A 67 -16.52 -6.63 -15.99
N PRO A 68 -15.69 -7.56 -15.44
CA PRO A 68 -14.36 -7.25 -14.91
C PRO A 68 -13.42 -6.98 -16.07
N ARG A 69 -13.51 -5.78 -16.65
CA ARG A 69 -12.56 -5.32 -17.65
C ARG A 69 -11.50 -4.54 -16.92
N VAL A 70 -10.29 -5.11 -17.00
CA VAL A 70 -9.01 -4.41 -17.00
C VAL A 70 -8.89 -3.39 -15.87
N PHE A 71 -8.23 -3.79 -14.78
CA PHE A 71 -7.69 -2.86 -13.81
C PHE A 71 -6.91 -1.78 -14.54
N ASP A 72 -7.50 -0.60 -14.78
CA ASP A 72 -6.92 0.42 -15.65
C ASP A 72 -5.66 1.02 -15.01
N LEU A 73 -4.71 1.42 -15.87
CA LEU A 73 -3.50 2.08 -15.40
C LEU A 73 -3.92 3.44 -14.86
N ILE A 74 -3.67 3.67 -13.59
CA ILE A 74 -3.85 4.99 -13.01
C ILE A 74 -2.50 5.68 -13.02
N TYR A 75 -2.38 6.72 -13.81
CA TYR A 75 -1.26 7.64 -13.79
C TYR A 75 -1.76 9.08 -13.91
N ARG A 76 -1.61 9.85 -12.84
CA ARG A 76 -2.07 11.24 -12.72
C ARG A 76 -0.88 12.17 -12.58
N GLY A 77 -0.23 12.44 -13.72
CA GLY A 77 0.94 13.31 -13.78
C GLY A 77 0.67 14.73 -13.26
N ASP A 78 -0.58 15.18 -13.34
CA ASP A 78 -1.06 16.46 -12.81
C ASP A 78 -1.05 16.53 -11.27
N LEU A 79 -1.04 15.38 -10.59
CA LEU A 79 -1.01 15.28 -9.13
C LEU A 79 0.41 15.11 -8.56
N ILE A 80 1.44 15.02 -9.40
CA ILE A 80 2.83 14.89 -8.94
C ILE A 80 3.25 16.22 -8.30
N PRO A 81 3.60 16.23 -7.00
CA PRO A 81 4.06 17.45 -6.36
C PRO A 81 5.42 17.88 -6.92
N LYS A 82 5.72 19.18 -6.83
CA LYS A 82 7.03 19.74 -7.16
C LYS A 82 7.84 19.90 -5.88
N ASN A 83 8.83 19.03 -5.68
CA ASN A 83 9.66 18.99 -4.46
C ASN A 83 8.84 18.77 -3.17
N GLY A 84 7.83 17.91 -3.25
CA GLY A 84 6.95 17.59 -2.14
C GLY A 84 7.12 16.16 -1.61
N LEU A 85 6.16 15.76 -0.78
CA LEU A 85 6.07 14.40 -0.24
C LEU A 85 5.15 13.55 -1.13
N VAL A 86 5.63 12.36 -1.47
CA VAL A 86 4.82 11.28 -2.04
C VAL A 86 4.93 10.05 -1.15
N PHE A 87 3.90 9.22 -1.14
CA PHE A 87 3.80 8.08 -0.23
C PHE A 87 3.60 6.83 -1.07
N MET A 88 4.41 5.80 -0.82
CA MET A 88 4.49 4.63 -1.68
C MET A 88 4.37 3.35 -0.87
N ASP A 89 3.80 2.34 -1.51
CA ASP A 89 3.84 0.95 -1.05
C ASP A 89 3.89 0.00 -2.26
N ILE A 90 4.52 -1.17 -2.09
CA ILE A 90 4.69 -2.21 -3.10
C ILE A 90 4.38 -3.59 -2.49
N GLU A 91 3.39 -4.28 -3.06
CA GLU A 91 3.22 -5.70 -2.81
C GLU A 91 4.27 -6.51 -3.57
N LYS A 92 4.85 -7.54 -2.93
CA LYS A 92 5.97 -8.32 -3.47
C LYS A 92 5.61 -9.79 -3.70
N LEU A 93 6.31 -10.41 -4.64
CA LEU A 93 6.18 -11.82 -5.05
C LEU A 93 7.54 -12.51 -4.96
N ASN A 94 7.58 -13.85 -4.88
CA ASN A 94 8.85 -14.59 -4.96
C ASN A 94 9.11 -15.15 -6.35
N VAL A 95 10.32 -14.92 -6.85
CA VAL A 95 10.84 -15.54 -8.07
C VAL A 95 11.28 -16.97 -7.79
N LYS A 96 11.03 -17.86 -8.75
CA LYS A 96 11.47 -19.26 -8.81
C LYS A 96 13.00 -19.32 -8.71
N ASP A 97 13.51 -20.37 -8.08
CA ASP A 97 14.94 -20.71 -7.90
C ASP A 97 15.76 -19.76 -7.02
N SER A 98 15.62 -18.44 -7.19
CA SER A 98 16.32 -17.43 -6.38
C SER A 98 15.62 -17.10 -5.07
N HIS A 99 14.30 -17.29 -5.00
CA HIS A 99 13.45 -16.79 -3.91
C HIS A 99 13.63 -15.30 -3.60
N LYS A 100 14.08 -14.53 -4.59
CA LYS A 100 14.17 -13.08 -4.48
C LYS A 100 12.76 -12.49 -4.51
N MET A 101 12.50 -11.54 -3.61
CA MET A 101 11.29 -10.72 -3.62
C MET A 101 11.35 -9.69 -4.76
N VAL A 102 10.30 -9.64 -5.57
CA VAL A 102 10.15 -8.70 -6.69
C VAL A 102 8.79 -8.01 -6.63
N ALA A 103 8.71 -6.79 -7.16
CA ALA A 103 7.48 -5.99 -7.12
C ALA A 103 6.35 -6.64 -7.95
N GLY A 104 5.19 -6.83 -7.33
CA GLY A 104 3.96 -7.33 -7.96
C GLY A 104 2.91 -6.24 -8.17
N THR A 105 2.82 -5.26 -7.28
CA THR A 105 2.08 -4.00 -7.51
C THR A 105 2.91 -2.79 -7.10
N VAL A 106 2.47 -1.60 -7.51
CA VAL A 106 2.94 -0.34 -6.94
C VAL A 106 1.76 0.59 -6.74
N ALA A 107 1.73 1.28 -5.61
CA ALA A 107 0.84 2.41 -5.37
C ALA A 107 1.64 3.63 -4.92
N ILE A 108 1.34 4.80 -5.46
CA ILE A 108 1.89 6.07 -5.00
C ILE A 108 0.77 7.08 -4.85
N VAL A 109 0.70 7.73 -3.70
CA VAL A 109 -0.28 8.77 -3.38
C VAL A 109 0.41 10.08 -2.98
N ASP A 110 -0.31 11.20 -3.11
CA ASP A 110 0.15 12.51 -2.61
C ASP A 110 -0.17 12.70 -1.11
N ALA A 111 0.23 13.84 -0.54
CA ALA A 111 -0.04 14.20 0.86
C ALA A 111 -1.54 14.39 1.21
N ARG A 112 -2.39 14.51 0.18
CA ARG A 112 -3.86 14.56 0.28
C ARG A 112 -4.49 13.17 0.16
N ARG A 113 -3.68 12.11 -0.03
CA ARG A 113 -4.07 10.70 -0.26
C ARG A 113 -4.69 10.46 -1.64
N GLU A 114 -4.53 11.39 -2.56
CA GLU A 114 -4.94 11.20 -3.96
C GLU A 114 -3.96 10.29 -4.68
N LEU A 115 -4.50 9.37 -5.48
CA LEU A 115 -3.70 8.35 -6.17
C LEU A 115 -3.00 8.95 -7.38
N ILE A 116 -1.67 8.94 -7.36
CA ILE A 116 -0.81 9.39 -8.46
C ILE A 116 -0.53 8.23 -9.41
N LEU A 117 -0.14 7.09 -8.86
CA LEU A 117 0.22 5.90 -9.63
C LEU A 117 -0.40 4.66 -8.96
N TRP A 118 -1.03 3.80 -9.75
CA TRP A 118 -1.31 2.43 -9.35
C TRP A 118 -1.24 1.49 -10.54
N ARG A 119 -0.50 0.39 -10.37
CA ARG A 119 -0.46 -0.67 -11.38
C ARG A 119 0.07 -1.99 -10.85
N ILE A 120 -0.43 -3.09 -11.45
CA ILE A 120 0.17 -4.42 -11.35
C ILE A 120 1.41 -4.50 -12.25
N ILE A 121 2.50 -5.05 -11.73
CA ILE A 121 3.77 -5.18 -12.43
C ILE A 121 3.92 -6.63 -12.88
N LYS A 122 4.02 -6.82 -14.19
CA LYS A 122 4.28 -8.12 -14.80
C LYS A 122 5.66 -8.62 -14.41
N GLN A 123 5.69 -9.84 -13.90
CA GLN A 123 6.90 -10.56 -13.51
C GLN A 123 6.90 -11.93 -14.17
N GLU A 124 8.10 -12.43 -14.46
CA GLU A 124 8.30 -13.76 -15.00
C GLU A 124 8.85 -14.70 -13.92
N ASN A 125 8.68 -16.01 -14.14
CA ASN A 125 9.23 -17.04 -13.27
C ASN A 125 8.80 -16.88 -11.79
N ILE A 126 7.56 -16.52 -11.49
CA ILE A 126 7.07 -16.43 -10.10
C ILE A 126 6.74 -17.82 -9.54
N CYS A 127 7.21 -18.12 -8.33
CA CYS A 127 6.93 -19.36 -7.62
C CYS A 127 5.95 -19.21 -6.45
N GLN A 128 5.65 -17.98 -6.04
CA GLN A 128 4.74 -17.68 -4.93
C GLN A 128 4.17 -16.26 -5.09
N TYR A 129 2.84 -16.17 -5.18
CA TYR A 129 2.13 -14.90 -5.39
C TYR A 129 1.55 -14.31 -4.10
N PHE A 130 1.40 -15.13 -3.06
CA PHE A 130 0.72 -14.77 -1.81
C PHE A 130 -0.70 -14.21 -2.02
N PRO A 131 -1.59 -14.89 -2.78
CA PRO A 131 -2.89 -14.33 -3.18
C PRO A 131 -3.76 -13.89 -2.00
N LYS A 132 -3.65 -14.55 -0.85
CA LYS A 132 -4.37 -14.16 0.38
C LYS A 132 -3.85 -12.87 1.02
N LEU A 133 -2.58 -12.56 0.77
CA LEU A 133 -1.91 -11.37 1.28
C LEU A 133 -1.94 -10.24 0.26
N THR A 134 -1.62 -10.49 -1.01
CA THR A 134 -1.42 -9.42 -2.01
C THR A 134 -2.59 -9.28 -2.99
N GLY A 135 -3.48 -10.26 -3.04
CA GLY A 135 -4.55 -10.34 -4.04
C GLY A 135 -4.06 -10.67 -5.44
N LEU A 136 -2.79 -11.02 -5.60
CA LEU A 136 -2.16 -11.30 -6.89
C LEU A 136 -2.18 -12.79 -7.21
N ASP A 137 -2.43 -13.09 -8.47
CA ASP A 137 -2.36 -14.41 -9.06
C ASP A 137 -1.67 -14.33 -10.43
N ALA A 138 -1.42 -15.48 -11.05
CA ALA A 138 -0.74 -15.54 -12.34
C ALA A 138 -1.48 -14.78 -13.45
N GLY A 139 -2.81 -14.79 -13.45
CA GLY A 139 -3.62 -14.08 -14.45
C GLY A 139 -3.43 -12.58 -14.33
N LYS A 140 -3.62 -12.04 -13.12
CA LYS A 140 -3.43 -10.62 -12.81
C LYS A 140 -2.04 -10.12 -13.13
N ILE A 141 -1.00 -10.89 -12.80
CA ILE A 141 0.39 -10.53 -13.09
C ILE A 141 0.67 -10.49 -14.59
N ASN A 142 0.13 -11.42 -15.38
CA ASN A 142 0.35 -11.46 -16.82
C ASN A 142 -0.25 -10.24 -17.56
N ASP A 143 -1.28 -9.62 -16.99
CA ASP A 143 -1.95 -8.41 -17.50
C ASP A 143 -1.31 -7.10 -16.99
N GLY A 144 -0.27 -7.20 -16.17
CA GLY A 144 0.48 -6.07 -15.63
C GLY A 144 1.31 -5.32 -16.67
N ILE A 145 1.82 -4.14 -16.29
CA ILE A 145 2.84 -3.45 -17.10
C ILE A 145 4.21 -4.10 -16.89
N THR A 146 5.10 -3.96 -17.86
CA THR A 146 6.48 -4.44 -17.71
C THR A 146 7.22 -3.70 -16.59
N VAL A 147 8.22 -4.35 -15.99
CA VAL A 147 9.12 -3.73 -15.00
C VAL A 147 9.75 -2.43 -15.53
N ALA A 148 10.14 -2.40 -16.81
CA ALA A 148 10.71 -1.21 -17.44
C ALA A 148 9.73 -0.03 -17.47
N GLN A 149 8.46 -0.29 -17.82
CA GLN A 149 7.41 0.74 -17.78
C GLN A 149 7.13 1.20 -16.35
N ALA A 150 7.08 0.28 -15.39
CA ALA A 150 6.89 0.62 -13.97
C ALA A 150 8.03 1.53 -13.47
N LYS A 151 9.28 1.16 -13.73
CA LYS A 151 10.46 2.00 -13.41
C LYS A 151 10.37 3.40 -14.02
N ALA A 152 9.95 3.51 -15.28
CA ALA A 152 9.83 4.79 -15.96
C ALA A 152 8.75 5.68 -15.32
N LEU A 153 7.60 5.11 -14.93
CA LEU A 153 6.53 5.83 -14.25
C LEU A 153 6.95 6.24 -12.83
N ILE A 154 7.53 5.31 -12.06
CA ILE A 154 8.06 5.59 -10.72
C ILE A 154 9.08 6.72 -10.80
N LYS A 155 10.06 6.65 -11.71
CA LYS A 155 11.05 7.72 -11.91
C LYS A 155 10.42 9.09 -12.14
N LYS A 156 9.35 9.17 -12.95
CA LYS A 156 8.65 10.45 -13.18
C LYS A 156 7.99 10.99 -11.91
N VAL A 157 7.41 10.12 -11.07
CA VAL A 157 6.75 10.53 -9.83
C VAL A 157 7.76 10.92 -8.76
N LEU A 158 8.86 10.17 -8.64
CA LEU A 158 9.82 10.31 -7.55
C LEU A 158 10.91 11.38 -7.81
N ALA A 159 11.08 11.84 -9.05
CA ALA A 159 12.10 12.81 -9.40
C ALA A 159 11.96 14.11 -8.58
N ASN A 160 13.02 14.46 -7.85
CA ASN A 160 13.09 15.61 -6.93
C ASN A 160 12.07 15.62 -5.78
N ASN A 161 11.29 14.56 -5.59
CA ASN A 161 10.36 14.42 -4.48
C ASN A 161 10.99 13.61 -3.34
N THR A 162 10.40 13.73 -2.16
CA THR A 162 10.71 12.87 -1.02
C THR A 162 9.67 11.75 -0.95
N VAL A 163 10.13 10.51 -0.94
CA VAL A 163 9.29 9.32 -0.82
C VAL A 163 9.21 8.91 0.63
N VAL A 164 8.00 8.78 1.13
CA VAL A 164 7.70 8.40 2.50
C VAL A 164 7.03 7.03 2.51
N GLY A 165 7.46 6.13 3.38
CA GLY A 165 6.95 4.76 3.45
C GLY A 165 7.50 4.01 4.65
N ALA A 166 7.21 2.71 4.68
CA ALA A 166 7.80 1.75 5.60
C ALA A 166 8.60 0.74 4.78
N ALA A 167 9.92 0.71 4.97
CA ALA A 167 10.85 -0.07 4.15
C ALA A 167 10.85 0.33 2.66
N VAL A 168 10.75 1.64 2.38
CA VAL A 168 10.82 2.24 1.03
C VAL A 168 12.04 1.73 0.26
N GLN A 169 13.19 1.59 0.91
CA GLN A 169 14.38 1.10 0.23
C GLN A 169 14.18 -0.30 -0.36
N GLU A 170 13.61 -1.22 0.43
CA GLU A 170 13.34 -2.60 -0.03
C GLU A 170 12.29 -2.63 -1.14
N ASP A 171 11.30 -1.75 -1.08
CA ASP A 171 10.30 -1.57 -2.14
C ASP A 171 10.96 -1.14 -3.45
N LEU A 172 11.81 -0.10 -3.40
CA LEU A 172 12.52 0.40 -4.57
C LEU A 172 13.50 -0.64 -5.15
N ASP A 173 14.18 -1.40 -4.30
CA ASP A 173 15.07 -2.49 -4.72
C ASP A 173 14.30 -3.63 -5.40
N SER A 174 13.07 -3.91 -4.97
CA SER A 174 12.21 -4.96 -5.53
C SER A 174 11.75 -4.67 -6.96
N VAL A 175 11.64 -3.39 -7.32
CA VAL A 175 11.42 -2.95 -8.71
C VAL A 175 12.75 -2.66 -9.43
N GLY A 176 13.87 -2.59 -8.71
CA GLY A 176 15.20 -2.27 -9.25
C GLY A 176 15.38 -0.79 -9.61
N TYR A 177 14.80 0.10 -8.80
CA TYR A 177 14.92 1.55 -8.94
C TYR A 177 16.14 2.05 -8.14
N ASP A 178 17.08 2.69 -8.83
CA ASP A 178 18.21 3.36 -8.17
C ASP A 178 17.83 4.78 -7.78
N PHE A 179 17.51 5.00 -6.50
CA PHE A 179 17.10 6.31 -6.01
C PHE A 179 18.24 7.34 -5.96
N LYS A 180 19.50 6.90 -5.83
CA LYS A 180 20.66 7.78 -5.67
C LYS A 180 20.92 8.60 -6.94
N SER A 181 20.70 8.01 -8.12
CA SER A 181 20.88 8.70 -9.40
C SER A 181 19.75 9.67 -9.77
N ASN A 182 18.62 9.68 -9.04
CA ASN A 182 17.41 10.41 -9.44
C ASN A 182 17.06 11.62 -8.54
N LYS A 183 17.97 12.05 -7.66
CA LYS A 183 17.74 13.14 -6.68
C LYS A 183 16.49 12.93 -5.82
N THR A 184 16.08 11.67 -5.66
CA THR A 184 14.96 11.28 -4.81
C THR A 184 15.46 11.18 -3.37
N THR A 185 14.74 11.79 -2.43
CA THR A 185 15.03 11.63 -1.00
C THR A 185 14.11 10.55 -0.43
N ILE A 186 14.61 9.73 0.50
CA ILE A 186 13.80 8.73 1.22
C ILE A 186 13.56 9.23 2.64
N MET A 187 12.34 9.06 3.13
CA MET A 187 11.95 9.28 4.51
C MET A 187 11.25 8.04 5.05
N GLU A 188 11.99 7.19 5.76
CA GLU A 188 11.42 6.00 6.40
C GLU A 188 10.69 6.40 7.68
N ILE A 189 9.39 6.08 7.76
CA ILE A 189 8.63 6.31 9.01
C ILE A 189 9.17 5.43 10.15
N GLN A 190 9.71 4.26 9.78
CA GLN A 190 10.24 3.25 10.67
C GLN A 190 11.58 3.66 11.32
N ASP A 191 12.32 4.59 10.71
CA ASP A 191 13.52 5.16 11.34
C ASP A 191 13.17 5.95 12.61
N TYR A 192 12.00 6.59 12.63
CA TYR A 192 11.50 7.29 13.81
C TYR A 192 10.80 6.33 14.79
N PHE A 193 9.95 5.45 14.28
CA PHE A 193 9.26 4.47 15.12
C PHE A 193 10.04 3.16 15.18
N ARG A 194 11.00 3.11 16.10
CA ARG A 194 11.78 1.91 16.41
C ARG A 194 12.08 1.78 17.90
N ASP A 195 12.40 0.56 18.33
CA ASP A 195 12.90 0.26 19.67
C ASP A 195 14.23 -0.54 19.57
N SER A 196 14.70 -1.11 20.69
CA SER A 196 15.92 -1.93 20.73
C SER A 196 15.85 -3.23 19.93
N LYS A 197 14.66 -3.67 19.52
CA LYS A 197 14.39 -4.81 18.65
C LYS A 197 14.20 -4.41 17.17
N GLY A 198 14.46 -3.15 16.83
CA GLY A 198 14.40 -2.64 15.45
C GLY A 198 13.14 -1.84 15.13
N PRO A 199 12.79 -1.65 13.85
CA PRO A 199 11.63 -0.88 13.43
C PRO A 199 10.30 -1.56 13.81
N PHE A 200 9.25 -0.76 14.03
CA PHE A 200 7.87 -1.25 14.17
C PHE A 200 7.24 -1.48 12.80
N ARG A 201 6.37 -2.49 12.66
CA ARG A 201 5.64 -2.73 11.41
C ARG A 201 4.57 -1.65 11.22
N LEU A 202 4.19 -1.39 9.97
CA LEU A 202 3.09 -0.46 9.69
C LEU A 202 1.82 -0.87 10.44
N SER A 203 1.49 -2.16 10.49
CA SER A 203 0.38 -2.71 11.29
C SER A 203 0.43 -2.31 12.77
N ASP A 204 1.60 -2.44 13.41
CA ASP A 204 1.80 -2.09 14.83
C ASP A 204 1.58 -0.60 15.06
N LEU A 205 2.13 0.23 14.15
CA LEU A 205 1.98 1.68 14.19
C LEU A 205 0.52 2.09 14.03
N VAL A 206 -0.21 1.43 13.14
CA VAL A 206 -1.61 1.78 12.87
C VAL A 206 -2.49 1.41 14.05
N GLN A 207 -2.33 0.21 14.61
CA GLN A 207 -3.09 -0.22 15.79
C GLN A 207 -2.83 0.70 16.99
N HIS A 208 -1.58 1.16 17.17
CA HIS A 208 -1.23 2.04 18.28
C HIS A 208 -1.71 3.49 18.07
N LEU A 209 -1.48 4.07 16.88
CA LEU A 209 -1.78 5.48 16.61
C LEU A 209 -3.26 5.71 16.25
N PHE A 210 -3.95 4.67 15.78
CA PHE A 210 -5.36 4.69 15.39
C PHE A 210 -6.09 3.48 15.98
N PRO A 211 -6.34 3.42 17.30
CA PRO A 211 -6.91 2.25 17.99
C PRO A 211 -8.26 1.76 17.45
N GLN A 212 -9.01 2.64 16.77
CA GLN A 212 -10.24 2.28 16.05
C GLN A 212 -10.01 1.44 14.78
N LYS A 213 -8.75 1.25 14.35
CA LYS A 213 -8.33 0.47 13.18
C LYS A 213 -7.73 -0.87 13.59
N THR A 214 -8.54 -1.71 14.22
CA THR A 214 -8.11 -3.02 14.75
C THR A 214 -7.74 -4.02 13.66
N ASP A 215 -8.31 -3.90 12.47
CA ASP A 215 -8.24 -4.94 11.42
C ASP A 215 -7.29 -4.57 10.26
N PHE A 216 -6.47 -3.53 10.43
CA PHE A 216 -5.53 -3.10 9.40
C PHE A 216 -4.44 -4.16 9.18
N GLN A 217 -4.27 -4.58 7.92
CA GLN A 217 -3.37 -5.67 7.52
C GLN A 217 -3.64 -7.03 8.23
N CYS A 218 -4.85 -7.24 8.74
CA CYS A 218 -5.26 -8.55 9.28
C CYS A 218 -5.68 -9.56 8.19
N SER A 219 -5.82 -9.10 6.95
CA SER A 219 -6.25 -9.92 5.81
C SER A 219 -5.52 -9.49 4.52
N LEU A 220 -6.22 -9.37 3.40
CA LEU A 220 -5.68 -8.91 2.12
C LEU A 220 -5.06 -7.52 2.25
N HIS A 221 -3.77 -7.41 2.00
CA HIS A 221 -3.04 -6.15 1.86
C HIS A 221 -3.37 -5.48 0.53
N SER A 222 -3.33 -4.16 0.57
CA SER A 222 -3.57 -3.31 -0.57
C SER A 222 -2.54 -2.20 -0.52
N ALA A 223 -1.60 -2.19 -1.47
CA ALA A 223 -0.62 -1.12 -1.59
C ALA A 223 -1.26 0.29 -1.60
N ILE A 224 -2.47 0.43 -2.16
CA ILE A 224 -3.20 1.71 -2.11
C ILE A 224 -3.57 2.07 -0.66
N ALA A 225 -4.16 1.12 0.08
CA ALA A 225 -4.58 1.34 1.46
C ALA A 225 -3.36 1.62 2.36
N ASP A 226 -2.28 0.88 2.15
CA ASP A 226 -1.04 0.97 2.91
C ASP A 226 -0.31 2.29 2.66
N ALA A 227 -0.15 2.70 1.39
CA ALA A 227 0.42 4.00 1.04
C ALA A 227 -0.39 5.18 1.65
N ARG A 228 -1.72 5.07 1.68
CA ARG A 228 -2.58 6.08 2.32
C ARG A 228 -2.47 6.08 3.83
N MET A 229 -2.33 4.89 4.42
CA MET A 229 -2.16 4.78 5.86
C MET A 229 -0.80 5.34 6.28
N THR A 230 0.25 5.12 5.48
CA THR A 230 1.54 5.80 5.63
C THR A 230 1.38 7.32 5.67
N VAL A 231 0.49 7.93 4.87
CA VAL A 231 0.21 9.40 4.97
C VAL A 231 -0.24 9.76 6.39
N LYS A 232 -1.19 9.00 6.96
CA LYS A 232 -1.72 9.26 8.30
C LYS A 232 -0.65 9.08 9.37
N VAL A 233 0.14 8.00 9.29
CA VAL A 233 1.25 7.71 10.22
C VAL A 233 2.33 8.78 10.14
N ALA A 234 2.75 9.18 8.93
CA ALA A 234 3.75 10.21 8.73
C ALA A 234 3.31 11.59 9.23
N LYS A 235 2.04 11.98 9.04
CA LYS A 235 1.49 13.21 9.63
C LYS A 235 1.61 13.17 11.15
N ARG A 236 1.29 12.03 11.77
CA ARG A 236 1.42 11.86 13.22
C ARG A 236 2.88 11.92 13.67
N MET A 237 3.79 11.24 12.97
CA MET A 237 5.23 11.31 13.16
C MET A 237 5.74 12.75 13.18
N LEU A 238 5.37 13.56 12.18
CA LEU A 238 5.83 14.94 12.07
C LEU A 238 5.33 15.82 13.22
N VAL A 239 4.09 15.62 13.69
CA VAL A 239 3.58 16.33 14.88
C VAL A 239 4.37 15.94 16.13
N LEU A 240 4.69 14.66 16.28
CA LEU A 240 5.43 14.14 17.43
C LEU A 240 6.88 14.62 17.44
N LYS A 241 7.58 14.56 16.30
CA LYS A 241 8.94 15.11 16.13
C LYS A 241 9.03 16.59 16.51
N ARG A 242 8.00 17.39 16.21
CA ARG A 242 7.97 18.81 16.62
C ARG A 242 7.80 19.00 18.11
N LYS A 243 6.99 18.14 18.77
CA LYS A 243 6.75 18.22 20.22
C LYS A 243 7.90 17.67 21.05
N HIS A 244 8.61 16.69 20.50
CA HIS A 244 9.70 15.98 21.16
C HIS A 244 10.88 15.81 20.20
N PRO A 245 11.62 16.89 19.89
CA PRO A 245 12.70 16.85 18.89
C PRO A 245 13.84 15.90 19.28
N ASP A 246 14.09 15.74 20.58
CA ASP A 246 15.16 14.88 21.11
C ASP A 246 14.72 13.43 21.36
N SER A 247 13.42 13.15 21.18
CA SER A 247 12.89 11.79 21.35
C SER A 247 13.23 10.96 20.12
N THR A 248 14.17 10.03 20.30
CA THR A 248 14.53 9.01 19.32
C THR A 248 13.66 7.76 19.43
N THR A 249 12.84 7.66 20.48
CA THR A 249 11.97 6.51 20.75
C THR A 249 10.59 6.98 21.19
N TYR A 250 9.56 6.54 20.47
CA TYR A 250 8.17 6.89 20.75
C TYR A 250 7.47 5.81 21.56
N GLY A 251 7.28 6.06 22.86
CA GLY A 251 6.39 5.28 23.74
C GLY A 251 6.60 3.76 23.75
N SER A 252 5.76 3.05 24.49
CA SER A 252 5.68 1.58 24.41
C SER A 252 4.65 1.19 23.34
N ILE A 253 5.08 1.08 22.08
CA ILE A 253 4.25 0.46 21.04
C ILE A 253 4.27 -1.06 21.24
N GLN A 254 3.09 -1.67 21.32
CA GLN A 254 2.99 -3.12 21.40
C GLN A 254 3.25 -3.71 20.01
N ARG A 255 4.29 -4.54 19.91
CA ARG A 255 4.55 -5.33 18.69
C ARG A 255 3.47 -6.41 18.57
N SER A 256 2.84 -6.53 17.41
CA SER A 256 1.98 -7.68 17.14
C SER A 256 2.81 -8.96 17.24
N SER A 257 2.19 -10.06 17.64
CA SER A 257 2.81 -11.37 17.45
C SER A 257 3.15 -11.57 15.96
N LYS A 258 4.17 -12.38 15.66
CA LYS A 258 4.47 -12.75 14.25
C LYS A 258 3.16 -13.24 13.60
N PRO A 259 2.88 -12.90 12.33
CA PRO A 259 1.63 -13.28 11.69
C PRO A 259 1.47 -14.80 11.78
N ALA A 260 0.22 -15.26 11.86
CA ALA A 260 -0.08 -16.69 11.83
C ALA A 260 0.66 -17.36 10.66
N LYS A 261 1.17 -18.58 10.89
CA LYS A 261 1.97 -19.33 9.90
C LYS A 261 1.27 -19.29 8.54
N LEU A 262 2.00 -18.88 7.49
CA LEU A 262 1.54 -18.91 6.11
C LEU A 262 0.80 -20.22 5.82
N ASP A 263 -0.41 -20.10 5.27
CA ASP A 263 -1.22 -21.24 4.87
C ASP A 263 -0.45 -22.10 3.87
N VAL A 264 -0.82 -23.38 3.76
CA VAL A 264 -0.14 -24.35 2.88
C VAL A 264 -0.13 -23.88 1.41
N GLY A 265 -1.13 -23.11 0.98
CA GLY A 265 -1.22 -22.50 -0.35
C GLY A 265 -0.29 -21.30 -0.58
N ASP A 266 0.20 -20.69 0.50
CA ASP A 266 1.18 -19.61 0.47
C ASP A 266 2.59 -20.14 0.72
N ARG A 267 2.90 -21.39 0.34
CA ARG A 267 4.26 -21.95 0.44
C ARG A 267 4.87 -22.07 -0.94
N CYS A 268 6.12 -21.62 -1.07
CA CYS A 268 6.87 -21.80 -2.31
C CYS A 268 6.96 -23.29 -2.69
N HIS A 269 6.52 -23.63 -3.90
CA HIS A 269 6.53 -25.00 -4.41
C HIS A 269 7.93 -25.50 -4.81
N CYS A 270 8.92 -24.60 -4.94
CA CYS A 270 10.30 -24.95 -5.32
C CYS A 270 11.07 -25.75 -4.26
N SER A 271 10.63 -25.73 -3.00
CA SER A 271 11.39 -26.36 -1.90
C SER A 271 11.18 -27.87 -1.77
N LYS A 272 10.25 -28.49 -2.52
CA LYS A 272 10.00 -29.94 -2.43
C LYS A 272 10.98 -30.77 -3.28
N THR A 273 11.62 -30.18 -4.29
CA THR A 273 12.56 -30.88 -5.21
C THR A 273 14.04 -30.65 -4.88
N THR A 274 14.39 -29.67 -4.05
CA THR A 274 15.79 -29.27 -3.76
C THR A 274 16.42 -29.92 -2.53
N LYS A 275 15.87 -31.03 -2.01
CA LYS A 275 16.50 -31.81 -0.91
C LYS A 275 17.93 -32.30 -1.25
N LYS A 276 18.37 -32.29 -2.52
CA LYS A 276 19.69 -32.78 -2.95
C LYS A 276 20.77 -31.71 -3.16
N TYR A 277 20.47 -30.41 -3.09
CA TYR A 277 21.44 -29.33 -3.42
C TYR A 277 21.68 -28.33 -2.29
N ARG A 278 21.61 -28.76 -1.02
CA ARG A 278 22.08 -27.96 0.12
C ARG A 278 23.50 -28.34 0.52
N GLN A 279 24.48 -28.17 -0.38
CA GLN A 279 25.80 -27.74 0.08
C GLN A 279 25.79 -26.22 0.05
N ARG A 280 25.56 -25.64 1.24
CA ARG A 280 25.52 -24.19 1.43
C ARG A 280 26.94 -23.63 1.27
N PRO A 281 27.12 -22.51 0.53
CA PRO A 281 28.29 -21.67 0.76
C PRO A 281 28.23 -21.17 2.21
N ALA A 282 29.29 -21.40 2.99
CA ALA A 282 29.40 -20.86 4.33
C ALA A 282 29.25 -19.33 4.28
N GLY A 283 28.38 -18.77 5.14
CA GLY A 283 28.32 -17.31 5.36
C GLY A 283 27.17 -16.53 4.70
N LYS A 284 26.12 -17.16 4.14
CA LYS A 284 24.89 -16.42 3.76
C LYS A 284 23.71 -16.77 4.67
N PRO A 285 23.04 -15.77 5.30
CA PRO A 285 21.90 -15.99 6.19
C PRO A 285 20.69 -16.55 5.42
N ASP A 286 19.89 -17.37 6.12
CA ASP A 286 18.66 -17.94 5.60
C ASP A 286 17.58 -16.85 5.51
N TRP A 287 16.93 -16.70 4.36
CA TRP A 287 15.86 -15.71 4.19
C TRP A 287 14.60 -16.05 5.02
N ARG A 288 14.49 -17.29 5.54
CA ARG A 288 13.49 -17.66 6.56
C ARG A 288 13.91 -17.29 7.97
N ASP A 289 15.19 -16.95 8.17
CA ASP A 289 15.78 -16.46 9.41
C ASP A 289 16.04 -14.95 9.32
N PHE A 290 15.18 -14.18 8.62
CA PHE A 290 15.01 -12.76 8.94
C PHE A 290 14.40 -12.65 10.35
N ASP A 291 15.21 -12.98 11.34
CA ASP A 291 15.24 -12.21 12.57
C ASP A 291 15.64 -10.79 12.17
N TYR A 292 14.69 -9.88 12.34
CA TYR A 292 14.90 -8.45 12.27
C TYR A 292 15.88 -8.06 13.38
N ASN A 293 17.18 -8.25 13.15
CA ASN A 293 18.26 -7.70 13.97
C ASN A 293 19.02 -6.68 13.11
N ILE A 294 18.38 -5.53 12.91
CA ILE A 294 18.99 -4.20 12.72
C ILE A 294 18.15 -3.19 13.53
#